data_AF-A0A2E7QU78-F1
#
_entry.id   AF-A0A2E7QU78-F1
#
_cell.length_a   1.000
_cell.length_b   1.000
_cell.length_c   1.000
_cell.angle_alpha   90.00
_cell.angle_beta   90.00
_cell.angle_gamma   90.00
#
_symmetry.space_group_name_H-M   'P 1'
#
loop_
_entity.id
_entity.type
_entity.pdbx_description
1 polymer ?
#
loop_
_entity_poly.entity_id
_entity_poly.type
_entity_poly.pdbx_seq_one_letter_code
_entity_poly.pdbx_strand_id
1 'polypeptide(L)'
;MPKFGITLLALNTRYLNDNAHLIFEHILDDVGAGVRYLRGEGFEKIILLGNSGGASTVSLYQAEAENRTIIDTPAGDPIRLSSGTLPAADGIALFGAHPGRSLLLLKWIDPSVTDESDPLSNDPSLDIFNPKNGPPFDSQFVSRIRKAQKRRSVLITNRTKKRLLMLRKNIEGPRDEGFIVHRTCADPRFFDLSLDSNDRSLGMVWGDPRRLNYGARDIAR
;
A
#
# COMPACT_ATOMS: atom_id res chain seq x y z
N MET A 1 -27.15 -12.51 1.01
CA MET A 1 -26.58 -12.58 2.36
C MET A 1 -27.67 -12.62 3.43
N PRO A 2 -28.65 -11.70 3.50
CA PRO A 2 -29.68 -11.75 4.55
C PRO A 2 -30.52 -13.02 4.55
N LYS A 3 -30.90 -13.51 3.35
CA LYS A 3 -31.60 -14.80 3.18
C LYS A 3 -30.84 -16.04 3.68
N PHE A 4 -29.54 -15.90 3.95
CA PHE A 4 -28.68 -16.95 4.51
C PHE A 4 -28.34 -16.69 5.98
N GLY A 5 -29.02 -15.74 6.64
CA GLY A 5 -28.72 -15.35 8.02
C GLY A 5 -27.44 -14.52 8.17
N ILE A 6 -26.93 -13.93 7.08
CA ILE A 6 -25.70 -13.14 7.08
C ILE A 6 -26.03 -11.65 6.92
N THR A 7 -25.64 -10.85 7.90
CA THR A 7 -25.67 -9.39 7.84
C THR A 7 -24.32 -8.86 7.34
N LEU A 8 -24.36 -7.79 6.54
CA LEU A 8 -23.16 -7.10 6.08
C LEU A 8 -23.14 -5.68 6.64
N LEU A 9 -22.02 -5.33 7.28
CA LEU A 9 -21.67 -3.95 7.61
C LEU A 9 -20.60 -3.47 6.63
N ALA A 10 -20.94 -2.47 5.82
CA ALA A 10 -19.94 -1.74 5.04
C ALA A 10 -19.41 -0.59 5.89
N LEU A 11 -18.10 -0.61 6.17
CA LEU A 11 -17.45 0.36 7.03
C LEU A 11 -16.53 1.27 6.21
N ASN A 12 -16.77 2.58 6.29
CA ASN A 12 -15.80 3.57 5.83
C ASN A 12 -14.80 3.85 6.96
N THR A 13 -13.52 3.92 6.62
CA THR A 13 -12.51 4.44 7.56
C THR A 13 -12.61 5.96 7.63
N ARG A 14 -11.96 6.57 8.62
CA ARG A 14 -11.85 8.03 8.74
C ARG A 14 -11.15 8.72 7.55
N TYR A 15 -10.51 7.93 6.68
CA TYR A 15 -9.75 8.40 5.53
C TYR A 15 -10.49 8.19 4.20
N LEU A 16 -11.82 8.05 4.23
CA LEU A 16 -12.61 8.00 3.01
C LEU A 16 -12.34 9.26 2.17
N ASN A 17 -11.91 9.07 0.93
CA ASN A 17 -11.49 10.13 0.01
C ASN A 17 -10.28 10.97 0.47
N ASP A 18 -9.54 10.52 1.49
CA ASP A 18 -8.35 11.20 2.01
C ASP A 18 -7.16 10.24 2.16
N ASN A 19 -6.64 9.76 1.03
CA ASN A 19 -5.50 8.86 1.01
C ASN A 19 -4.17 9.54 1.40
N ALA A 20 -4.06 10.85 1.16
CA ALA A 20 -2.83 11.62 1.37
C ALA A 20 -2.46 11.71 2.86
N HIS A 21 -3.46 11.73 3.75
CA HIS A 21 -3.26 11.77 5.20
C HIS A 21 -3.37 10.39 5.86
N LEU A 22 -3.45 9.30 5.10
CA LEU A 22 -3.66 7.97 5.63
C LEU A 22 -2.53 7.52 6.56
N ILE A 23 -2.86 7.31 7.83
CA ILE A 23 -2.03 6.57 8.79
C ILE A 23 -2.69 5.22 9.07
N PHE A 24 -2.04 4.13 8.63
CA PHE A 24 -2.60 2.77 8.69
C PHE A 24 -2.93 2.34 10.12
N GLU A 25 -2.10 2.73 11.06
CA GLU A 25 -2.22 2.35 12.46
C GLU A 25 -3.45 2.98 13.12
N HIS A 26 -3.94 4.11 12.60
CA HIS A 26 -5.19 4.73 13.05
C HIS A 26 -6.43 4.05 12.48
N ILE A 27 -6.32 3.32 11.36
CA ILE A 27 -7.45 2.56 10.78
C ILE A 27 -7.87 1.42 11.73
N LEU A 28 -6.96 0.94 12.59
CA LEU A 28 -7.26 -0.14 13.54
C LEU A 28 -8.42 0.21 14.46
N ASP A 29 -8.50 1.47 14.91
CA ASP A 29 -9.63 1.95 15.71
C ASP A 29 -10.94 1.95 14.93
N ASP A 30 -10.89 2.31 13.63
CA ASP A 30 -12.09 2.37 12.78
C ASP A 30 -12.66 0.96 12.59
N VAL A 31 -11.81 0.00 12.21
CA VAL A 31 -12.20 -1.41 12.07
C VAL A 31 -12.70 -1.95 13.41
N GLY A 32 -12.01 -1.61 14.51
CA GLY A 32 -12.40 -2.00 15.86
C GLY A 32 -13.75 -1.43 16.27
N ALA A 33 -14.10 -0.21 15.84
CA ALA A 33 -15.42 0.36 16.09
C ALA A 33 -16.53 -0.46 15.39
N GLY A 34 -16.28 -0.89 14.15
CA GLY A 34 -17.21 -1.76 13.42
C GLY A 34 -17.39 -3.13 14.10
N VAL A 35 -16.30 -3.75 14.56
CA VAL A 35 -16.37 -5.02 15.29
C VAL A 35 -17.10 -4.85 16.63
N ARG A 36 -16.77 -3.82 17.41
CA ARG A 36 -17.46 -3.53 18.68
C ARG A 36 -18.95 -3.30 18.47
N TYR A 37 -19.31 -2.54 17.44
CA TYR A 37 -20.71 -2.28 17.11
C TYR A 37 -21.46 -3.58 16.85
N LEU A 38 -20.95 -4.44 15.96
CA LEU A 38 -21.58 -5.73 15.67
C LEU A 38 -21.65 -6.63 16.91
N ARG A 39 -20.63 -6.66 17.77
CA ARG A 39 -20.71 -7.38 19.05
C ARG A 39 -21.82 -6.84 19.95
N GLY A 40 -21.96 -5.51 20.04
CA GLY A 40 -23.01 -4.83 20.81
C GLY A 40 -24.41 -5.13 20.30
N GLU A 41 -24.57 -5.30 18.99
CA GLU A 41 -25.83 -5.72 18.35
C GLU A 41 -26.13 -7.23 18.51
N GLY A 42 -25.27 -7.98 19.21
CA GLY A 42 -25.49 -9.40 19.51
C GLY A 42 -24.96 -10.39 18.45
N PHE A 43 -24.12 -9.95 17.51
CA PHE A 43 -23.52 -10.86 16.53
C PHE A 43 -22.46 -11.77 17.18
N GLU A 44 -22.75 -13.07 17.23
CA GLU A 44 -21.85 -14.09 17.80
C GLU A 44 -20.65 -14.40 16.90
N LYS A 45 -20.80 -14.29 15.58
CA LYS A 45 -19.74 -14.56 14.60
C LYS A 45 -19.52 -13.36 13.68
N ILE A 46 -18.29 -12.84 13.69
CA ILE A 46 -17.87 -11.69 12.87
C ILE A 46 -16.68 -12.13 12.01
N ILE A 47 -16.84 -12.08 10.70
CA ILE A 47 -15.77 -12.31 9.73
C ILE A 47 -15.47 -11.01 9.01
N LEU A 48 -14.20 -10.57 9.05
CA LEU A 48 -13.77 -9.38 8.31
C LEU A 48 -13.47 -9.74 6.85
N LEU A 49 -14.09 -9.03 5.92
CA LEU A 49 -13.90 -9.22 4.49
C LEU A 49 -12.94 -8.14 3.96
N GLY A 50 -11.83 -8.55 3.35
CA GLY A 50 -10.84 -7.64 2.80
C GLY A 50 -10.59 -7.90 1.31
N ASN A 51 -10.85 -6.90 0.46
CA ASN A 51 -10.51 -6.94 -0.96
C ASN A 51 -9.36 -5.98 -1.28
N SER A 52 -8.38 -6.40 -2.10
CA SER A 52 -7.23 -5.58 -2.49
C SER A 52 -6.53 -4.95 -1.28
N GLY A 53 -6.57 -3.61 -1.13
CA GLY A 53 -5.98 -2.91 0.02
C GLY A 53 -6.66 -3.24 1.34
N GLY A 54 -7.97 -3.50 1.30
CA GLY A 54 -8.72 -3.95 2.46
C GLY A 54 -8.23 -5.29 3.00
N ALA A 55 -7.65 -6.17 2.17
CA ALA A 55 -7.08 -7.43 2.61
C ALA A 55 -5.90 -7.22 3.57
N SER A 56 -4.97 -6.33 3.21
CA SER A 56 -3.88 -5.95 4.12
C SER A 56 -4.39 -5.21 5.36
N THR A 57 -5.46 -4.41 5.25
CA THR A 57 -6.05 -3.70 6.39
C THR A 57 -6.67 -4.65 7.41
N VAL A 58 -7.52 -5.59 6.99
CA VAL A 58 -8.16 -6.54 7.92
C VAL A 58 -7.15 -7.53 8.51
N SER A 59 -6.10 -7.87 7.75
CA SER A 59 -4.98 -8.70 8.25
C SER A 59 -4.18 -7.97 9.33
N LEU A 60 -3.86 -6.69 9.11
CA LEU A 60 -3.19 -5.85 10.11
C LEU A 60 -4.04 -5.68 11.37
N TYR A 61 -5.34 -5.42 11.21
CA TYR A 61 -6.28 -5.34 12.33
C TYR A 61 -6.30 -6.61 13.15
N GLN A 62 -6.50 -7.77 12.51
CA GLN A 62 -6.61 -9.04 13.22
C GLN A 62 -5.30 -9.37 13.96
N ALA A 63 -4.15 -9.14 13.33
CA ALA A 63 -2.85 -9.37 13.97
C ALA A 63 -2.67 -8.50 15.23
N GLU A 64 -2.99 -7.21 15.19
CA GLU A 64 -2.88 -6.32 16.34
C GLU A 64 -3.98 -6.52 17.39
N ALA A 65 -5.13 -7.08 17.00
CA ALA A 65 -6.20 -7.48 17.91
C ALA A 65 -5.86 -8.76 18.70
N GLU A 66 -5.16 -9.71 18.08
CA GLU A 66 -4.73 -10.95 18.73
C GLU A 66 -3.44 -10.77 19.54
N ASN A 67 -2.48 -10.01 19.00
CA ASN A 67 -1.19 -9.75 19.65
C ASN A 67 -0.69 -8.36 19.26
N ARG A 68 -0.95 -7.37 20.11
CA ARG A 68 -0.57 -5.98 19.85
C ARG A 68 0.96 -5.81 19.87
N THR A 69 1.54 -5.40 18.76
CA THR A 69 2.98 -5.15 18.62
C THR A 69 3.33 -3.73 18.20
N ILE A 70 2.37 -3.00 17.62
CA ILE A 70 2.59 -1.67 17.10
C ILE A 70 2.26 -0.62 18.16
N ILE A 71 3.26 0.19 18.52
CA ILE A 71 3.16 1.26 19.52
C ILE A 71 3.43 2.65 18.95
N ASP A 72 4.25 2.74 17.90
CA ASP A 72 4.59 3.97 17.20
C ASP A 72 4.37 3.81 15.70
N THR A 73 4.02 4.91 15.01
CA THR A 73 3.96 4.95 13.55
C THR A 73 5.37 4.84 12.96
N PRO A 74 5.52 4.53 11.65
CA PRO A 74 6.81 4.58 10.98
C PRO A 74 7.52 5.94 11.01
N ALA A 75 6.76 7.03 11.29
CA ALA A 75 7.27 8.38 11.48
C ALA A 75 7.79 8.65 12.92
N GLY A 76 7.59 7.70 13.83
CA GLY A 76 8.00 7.79 15.24
C GLY A 76 6.97 8.48 16.15
N ASP A 77 5.74 8.66 15.67
CA ASP A 77 4.67 9.24 16.49
C ASP A 77 3.92 8.14 17.25
N PRO A 78 3.64 8.32 18.55
CA PRO A 78 2.97 7.30 19.34
C PRO A 78 1.54 7.07 18.87
N ILE A 79 1.13 5.81 18.78
CA ILE A 79 -0.22 5.42 18.38
C ILE A 79 -1.09 5.30 19.61
N ARG A 80 -1.98 6.29 19.76
CA ARG A 80 -3.00 6.30 20.81
C ARG A 80 -4.30 5.71 20.26
N LEU A 81 -4.42 4.38 20.36
CA LEU A 81 -5.69 3.72 20.09
C LEU A 81 -6.70 4.03 21.21
N SER A 82 -7.98 4.07 20.86
CA SER A 82 -9.08 4.25 21.81
C SER A 82 -8.96 3.28 23.00
N SER A 83 -9.30 3.74 24.21
CA SER A 83 -9.13 2.96 25.44
C SER A 83 -9.92 1.65 25.39
N GLY A 84 -9.21 0.53 25.19
CA GLY A 84 -9.79 -0.81 25.07
C GLY A 84 -8.86 -1.73 24.28
N THR A 85 -9.04 -3.04 24.42
CA THR A 85 -8.45 -4.00 23.48
C THR A 85 -9.16 -3.86 22.13
N LEU A 86 -8.43 -4.01 21.02
CA LEU A 86 -9.05 -4.20 19.71
C LEU A 86 -9.75 -5.56 19.75
N PRO A 87 -11.09 -5.65 19.65
CA PRO A 87 -11.75 -6.95 19.74
C PRO A 87 -11.41 -7.78 18.50
N ALA A 88 -10.82 -8.96 18.70
CA ALA A 88 -10.56 -9.87 17.60
C ALA A 88 -11.87 -10.26 16.89
N ALA A 89 -11.82 -10.34 15.55
CA ALA A 89 -12.86 -10.99 14.78
C ALA A 89 -12.72 -12.53 14.92
N ASP A 90 -13.76 -13.28 14.54
CA ASP A 90 -13.71 -14.75 14.52
C ASP A 90 -12.94 -15.29 13.31
N GLY A 91 -12.64 -14.43 12.34
CA GLY A 91 -11.88 -14.79 11.15
C GLY A 91 -11.79 -13.66 10.14
N ILE A 92 -10.98 -13.88 9.11
CA ILE A 92 -10.79 -12.98 7.98
C ILE A 92 -10.98 -13.75 6.66
N ALA A 93 -11.55 -13.10 5.66
CA ALA A 93 -11.61 -13.62 4.29
C ALA A 93 -11.03 -12.59 3.31
N LEU A 94 -10.05 -13.03 2.53
CA LEU A 94 -9.20 -12.16 1.71
C LEU A 94 -9.46 -12.42 0.22
N PHE A 95 -9.64 -11.34 -0.55
CA PHE A 95 -9.94 -11.39 -1.98
C PHE A 95 -8.98 -10.48 -2.75
N GLY A 96 -8.37 -10.98 -3.83
CA GLY A 96 -7.44 -10.19 -4.65
C GLY A 96 -6.35 -9.48 -3.84
N ALA A 97 -5.87 -10.13 -2.77
CA ALA A 97 -5.08 -9.50 -1.73
C ALA A 97 -3.69 -9.10 -2.23
N HIS A 98 -3.23 -7.93 -1.80
CA HIS A 98 -1.81 -7.57 -1.88
C HIS A 98 -1.21 -7.50 -0.46
N PRO A 99 0.10 -7.77 -0.29
CA PRO A 99 0.71 -7.90 1.04
C PRO A 99 0.84 -6.58 1.81
N GLY A 100 0.49 -5.46 1.19
CA GLY A 100 0.49 -4.13 1.80
C GLY A 100 0.98 -3.06 0.83
N ARG A 101 0.61 -1.81 1.07
CA ARG A 101 0.93 -0.69 0.16
C ARG A 101 2.43 -0.50 -0.03
N SER A 102 3.22 -0.60 1.04
CA SER A 102 4.68 -0.44 0.97
C SER A 102 5.35 -1.51 0.10
N LEU A 103 4.96 -2.78 0.27
CA LEU A 103 5.48 -3.90 -0.50
C LEU A 103 5.00 -3.89 -1.95
N LEU A 104 3.76 -3.46 -2.20
CA LEU A 104 3.22 -3.28 -3.54
C LEU A 104 3.98 -2.16 -4.27
N LEU A 105 4.10 -0.99 -3.64
CA LEU A 105 4.79 0.16 -4.20
C LEU A 105 6.26 -0.15 -4.49
N LEU A 106 6.95 -0.86 -3.59
CA LEU A 106 8.32 -1.32 -3.82
C LEU A 106 8.46 -2.13 -5.12
N LYS A 107 7.47 -2.94 -5.47
CA LYS A 107 7.51 -3.77 -6.70
C LYS A 107 7.08 -3.01 -7.96
N TRP A 108 6.43 -1.87 -7.81
CA TRP A 108 5.81 -1.12 -8.91
C TRP A 108 6.48 0.22 -9.19
N ILE A 109 7.27 0.73 -8.25
CA ILE A 109 8.02 1.97 -8.46
C ILE A 109 8.94 1.82 -9.68
N ASP A 110 8.94 2.81 -10.56
CA ASP A 110 9.74 2.77 -11.78
C ASP A 110 11.21 3.02 -11.44
N PRO A 111 12.10 2.02 -11.61
CA PRO A 111 13.49 2.18 -11.24
C PRO A 111 14.28 3.05 -12.23
N SER A 112 13.73 3.38 -13.39
CA SER A 112 14.43 4.18 -14.41
C SER A 112 14.40 5.67 -14.13
N VAL A 113 13.61 6.15 -13.17
CA VAL A 113 13.62 7.57 -12.76
C VAL A 113 14.98 7.90 -12.13
N THR A 114 15.70 8.84 -12.73
CA THR A 114 17.04 9.26 -12.25
C THR A 114 17.00 10.53 -11.41
N ASP A 115 15.95 11.34 -11.54
CA ASP A 115 15.73 12.57 -10.79
C ASP A 115 14.28 12.62 -10.28
N GLU A 116 14.09 12.63 -8.96
CA GLU A 116 12.76 12.68 -8.33
C GLU A 116 12.05 14.03 -8.53
N SER A 117 12.74 15.05 -9.04
CA SER A 117 12.15 16.36 -9.41
C SER A 117 11.77 16.46 -10.89
N ASP A 118 12.21 15.51 -11.72
CA ASP A 118 11.88 15.44 -13.13
C ASP A 118 11.19 14.10 -13.47
N PRO A 119 9.85 14.07 -13.62
CA PRO A 119 9.12 12.86 -13.96
C PRO A 119 9.46 12.32 -15.36
N LEU A 120 10.12 13.11 -16.22
CA LEU A 120 10.57 12.68 -17.55
C LEU A 120 11.97 12.06 -17.53
N SER A 121 12.71 12.20 -16.42
CA SER A 121 14.03 11.61 -16.26
C SER A 121 13.97 10.09 -16.39
N ASN A 122 14.95 9.51 -17.10
CA ASN A 122 14.89 8.12 -17.50
C ASN A 122 16.29 7.53 -17.75
N ASP A 123 16.61 6.41 -17.09
CA ASP A 123 17.71 5.51 -17.41
C ASP A 123 17.20 4.41 -18.36
N PRO A 124 17.55 4.44 -19.66
CA PRO A 124 17.07 3.46 -20.63
C PRO A 124 17.46 2.01 -20.32
N SER A 125 18.49 1.79 -19.49
CA SER A 125 18.94 0.44 -19.10
C SER A 125 18.09 -0.19 -18.00
N LEU A 126 17.28 0.61 -17.30
CA LEU A 126 16.35 0.20 -16.25
C LEU A 126 14.88 0.38 -16.65
N ASP A 127 14.62 0.96 -17.82
CA ASP A 127 13.29 1.23 -18.33
C ASP A 127 12.65 -0.06 -18.89
N ILE A 128 11.62 -0.57 -18.21
CA ILE A 128 10.90 -1.78 -18.64
C ILE A 128 9.99 -1.54 -19.85
N PHE A 129 9.70 -0.28 -20.18
CA PHE A 129 8.91 0.12 -21.35
C PHE A 129 9.78 0.35 -22.59
N ASN A 130 11.11 0.35 -22.43
CA ASN A 130 12.05 0.42 -23.53
C ASN A 130 12.02 -0.91 -24.32
N PRO A 131 11.65 -0.91 -25.61
CA PRO A 131 11.52 -2.14 -26.40
C PRO A 131 12.85 -2.91 -26.53
N LYS A 132 14.00 -2.26 -26.31
CA LYS A 132 15.31 -2.93 -26.30
C LYS A 132 15.52 -3.87 -25.11
N ASN A 133 14.77 -3.66 -24.02
CA ASN A 133 14.80 -4.53 -22.84
C ASN A 133 13.66 -5.55 -22.83
N GLY A 134 12.75 -5.50 -23.81
CA GLY A 134 11.38 -6.05 -23.73
C GLY A 134 11.26 -7.54 -23.39
N PRO A 135 10.04 -8.00 -23.08
CA PRO A 135 9.80 -9.37 -22.63
C PRO A 135 10.09 -10.42 -23.72
N PRO A 136 10.36 -11.69 -23.35
CA PRO A 136 10.50 -12.16 -21.97
C PRO A 136 11.76 -11.58 -21.32
N PHE A 137 11.63 -11.12 -20.08
CA PHE A 137 12.73 -10.50 -19.36
C PHE A 137 13.64 -11.57 -18.80
N ASP A 138 14.93 -11.51 -19.14
CA ASP A 138 15.90 -12.42 -18.56
C ASP A 138 16.05 -12.20 -17.04
N SER A 139 16.49 -13.25 -16.34
CA SER A 139 16.59 -13.22 -14.87
C SER A 139 17.58 -12.18 -14.34
N GLN A 140 18.63 -11.84 -15.10
CA GLN A 140 19.59 -10.81 -14.72
C GLN A 140 18.99 -9.41 -14.84
N PHE A 141 18.20 -9.16 -15.89
CA PHE A 141 17.42 -7.94 -16.05
C PHE A 141 16.41 -7.78 -14.91
N VAL A 142 15.58 -8.79 -14.65
CA VAL A 142 14.63 -8.76 -13.53
C VAL A 142 15.34 -8.49 -12.20
N SER A 143 16.48 -9.15 -11.94
CA SER A 143 17.29 -8.91 -10.75
C SER A 143 17.79 -7.46 -10.65
N ARG A 144 18.26 -6.87 -11.76
CA ARG A 144 18.65 -5.45 -11.82
C ARG A 144 17.48 -4.53 -11.50
N ILE A 145 16.32 -4.77 -12.12
CA ILE A 145 15.08 -4.01 -11.87
C ILE A 145 14.71 -4.07 -10.39
N ARG A 146 14.60 -5.26 -9.79
CA ARG A 146 14.24 -5.40 -8.37
C ARG A 146 15.22 -4.71 -7.43
N LYS A 147 16.53 -4.79 -7.72
CA LYS A 147 17.56 -4.07 -6.95
C LYS A 147 17.41 -2.56 -7.10
N ALA A 148 17.17 -2.07 -8.31
CA ALA A 148 17.00 -0.64 -8.57
C ALA A 148 15.71 -0.07 -7.94
N GLN A 149 14.61 -0.81 -7.98
CA GLN A 149 13.37 -0.46 -7.27
C GLN A 149 13.59 -0.31 -5.77
N LYS A 150 14.30 -1.26 -5.16
CA LYS A 150 14.69 -1.19 -3.75
C LYS A 150 15.57 0.03 -3.45
N ARG A 151 16.56 0.31 -4.30
CA ARG A 151 17.41 1.51 -4.14
C ARG A 151 16.60 2.80 -4.18
N ARG A 152 15.70 2.95 -5.16
CA ARG A 152 14.84 4.13 -5.29
C ARG A 152 13.91 4.30 -4.07
N SER A 153 13.26 3.22 -3.64
CA SER A 153 12.41 3.21 -2.44
C SER A 153 13.17 3.64 -1.18
N VAL A 154 14.40 3.14 -0.97
CA VAL A 154 15.26 3.53 0.15
C VAL A 154 15.68 5.00 0.04
N LEU A 155 16.04 5.48 -1.15
CA LEU A 155 16.42 6.87 -1.39
C LEU A 155 15.29 7.83 -1.03
N ILE A 156 14.07 7.54 -1.50
CA ILE A 156 12.87 8.31 -1.18
C ILE A 156 12.62 8.28 0.33
N THR A 157 12.64 7.10 0.95
CA THR A 157 12.43 6.95 2.40
C THR A 157 13.42 7.77 3.21
N ASN A 158 14.70 7.75 2.84
CA ASN A 158 15.74 8.52 3.53
C ASN A 158 15.55 10.03 3.36
N ARG A 159 15.15 10.48 2.17
CA ARG A 159 14.80 11.89 1.91
C ARG A 159 13.62 12.32 2.77
N THR A 160 12.55 11.53 2.82
CA THR A 160 11.36 11.79 3.66
C THR A 160 11.74 11.88 5.13
N LYS A 161 12.48 10.90 5.66
CA LYS A 161 12.93 10.92 7.07
C LYS A 161 13.80 12.13 7.38
N LYS A 162 14.74 12.49 6.50
CA LYS A 162 15.59 13.68 6.67
C LYS A 162 14.77 14.96 6.67
N ARG A 163 13.78 15.08 5.77
CA ARG A 163 12.89 16.23 5.69
C ARG A 163 12.00 16.35 6.92
N LEU A 164 11.40 15.26 7.36
CA LEU A 164 10.58 15.19 8.58
C LEU A 164 11.38 15.64 9.82
N LEU A 165 12.61 15.14 9.98
CA LEU A 165 13.51 15.56 11.05
C LEU A 165 13.86 17.05 10.99
N MET A 166 14.04 17.60 9.79
CA MET A 166 14.31 19.04 9.60
C MET A 166 13.09 19.88 10.02
N LEU A 167 11.89 19.51 9.57
CA LEU A 167 10.64 20.22 9.88
C LEU A 167 10.38 20.26 11.39
N ARG A 168 10.52 19.11 12.05
CA ARG A 168 10.28 18.95 13.49
C ARG A 168 11.28 19.70 14.41
N LYS A 169 12.38 20.25 13.88
CA LYS A 169 13.31 21.10 14.66
C LYS A 169 12.70 22.45 15.04
N ASN A 170 11.79 22.98 14.23
CA ASN A 170 11.08 24.21 14.54
C ASN A 170 9.72 23.86 15.15
N ILE A 171 9.56 24.08 16.46
CA ILE A 171 8.33 23.73 17.18
C ILE A 171 7.14 24.56 16.67
N GLU A 172 7.37 25.82 16.29
CA GLU A 172 6.37 26.74 15.75
C GLU A 172 6.18 26.56 14.22
N GLY A 173 6.97 25.67 13.60
CA GLY A 173 6.95 25.42 12.17
C GLY A 173 6.02 24.26 11.77
N PRO A 174 5.89 24.00 10.45
CA PRO A 174 5.21 22.82 9.96
C PRO A 174 5.84 21.55 10.55
N ARG A 175 4.99 20.58 10.91
CA ARG A 175 5.40 19.32 11.56
C ARG A 175 5.58 18.16 10.59
N ASP A 176 5.02 18.29 9.39
CA ASP A 176 5.09 17.33 8.28
C ASP A 176 4.89 18.04 6.94
N GLU A 177 5.13 17.34 5.83
CA GLU A 177 5.02 17.85 4.46
C GLU A 177 4.67 16.73 3.47
N GLY A 178 3.62 16.93 2.69
CA GLY A 178 3.27 16.04 1.58
C GLY A 178 4.22 16.21 0.39
N PHE A 179 4.46 15.12 -0.34
CA PHE A 179 5.26 15.13 -1.57
C PHE A 179 4.75 14.07 -2.56
N ILE A 180 5.12 14.21 -3.83
CA ILE A 180 4.68 13.31 -4.90
C ILE A 180 5.80 12.30 -5.19
N VAL A 181 5.43 11.04 -5.39
CA VAL A 181 6.31 10.01 -5.96
C VAL A 181 5.82 9.68 -7.37
N HIS A 182 6.55 10.15 -8.37
CA HIS A 182 6.22 9.91 -9.78
C HIS A 182 6.51 8.47 -10.21
N ARG A 183 5.80 7.99 -11.23
CA ARG A 183 6.08 6.71 -11.93
C ARG A 183 6.08 5.50 -11.01
N THR A 184 4.87 5.02 -10.70
CA THR A 184 4.63 3.91 -9.75
C THR A 184 3.78 2.76 -10.33
N CYS A 185 3.88 2.53 -11.65
CA CYS A 185 3.21 1.42 -12.34
C CYS A 185 4.16 0.68 -13.31
N ALA A 186 5.30 0.26 -12.80
CA ALA A 186 6.38 -0.36 -13.56
C ALA A 186 6.83 -1.71 -12.95
N ASP A 187 5.93 -2.69 -12.93
CA ASP A 187 6.27 -4.07 -12.56
C ASP A 187 6.50 -4.91 -13.83
N PRO A 188 7.67 -5.59 -13.99
CA PRO A 188 7.93 -6.49 -15.13
C PRO A 188 6.82 -7.53 -15.37
N ARG A 189 6.12 -7.96 -14.31
CA ARG A 189 5.03 -8.93 -14.40
C ARG A 189 3.85 -8.44 -15.27
N PHE A 190 3.71 -7.13 -15.50
CA PHE A 190 2.68 -6.61 -16.40
C PHE A 190 2.95 -6.94 -17.87
N PHE A 191 4.21 -7.21 -18.23
CA PHE A 191 4.64 -7.47 -19.60
C PHE A 191 5.17 -8.90 -19.81
N ASP A 192 5.38 -9.65 -18.75
CA ASP A 192 5.89 -11.01 -18.80
C ASP A 192 5.12 -11.92 -17.84
N LEU A 193 4.30 -12.82 -18.40
CA LEU A 193 3.51 -13.79 -17.65
C LEU A 193 4.36 -14.91 -17.04
N SER A 194 5.57 -15.15 -17.54
CA SER A 194 6.45 -16.21 -17.02
C SER A 194 7.03 -15.89 -15.63
N LEU A 195 7.03 -14.61 -15.24
CA LEU A 195 7.55 -14.15 -13.95
C LEU A 195 6.63 -14.44 -12.76
N ASP A 196 5.34 -14.69 -13.03
CA ASP A 196 4.30 -14.95 -12.04
C ASP A 196 3.13 -15.66 -12.74
N SER A 197 3.34 -16.96 -13.01
CA SER A 197 2.47 -17.79 -13.83
C SER A 197 1.13 -18.02 -13.14
N ASN A 198 0.06 -17.52 -13.75
CA ASN A 198 -1.33 -17.77 -13.38
C ASN A 198 -2.25 -17.44 -14.57
N ASP A 199 -3.57 -17.61 -14.42
CA ASP A 199 -4.55 -17.47 -15.49
C ASP A 199 -4.87 -16.01 -15.90
N ARG A 200 -4.14 -15.02 -15.37
CA ARG A 200 -4.35 -13.62 -15.73
C ARG A 200 -3.96 -13.35 -17.19
N SER A 201 -4.69 -12.43 -17.81
CA SER A 201 -4.25 -11.83 -19.06
C SER A 201 -3.05 -10.90 -18.83
N LEU A 202 -2.26 -10.70 -19.89
CA LEU A 202 -1.17 -9.74 -19.91
C LEU A 202 -1.68 -8.32 -19.60
N GLY A 203 -0.87 -7.52 -18.89
CA GLY A 203 -1.17 -6.13 -18.58
C GLY A 203 -1.48 -5.86 -17.10
N MET A 204 -2.20 -4.77 -16.87
CA MET A 204 -2.58 -4.25 -15.57
C MET A 204 -4.09 -4.02 -15.49
N VAL A 205 -4.71 -4.33 -14.35
CA VAL A 205 -6.18 -4.30 -14.16
C VAL A 205 -6.80 -2.90 -14.29
N TRP A 206 -5.98 -1.84 -14.31
CA TRP A 206 -6.43 -0.45 -14.48
C TRP A 206 -6.16 0.12 -15.88
N GLY A 207 -5.65 -0.69 -16.82
CA GLY A 207 -5.37 -0.30 -18.20
C GLY A 207 -3.90 -0.45 -18.59
N ASP A 208 -3.47 0.35 -19.56
CA ASP A 208 -2.11 0.31 -20.10
C ASP A 208 -1.07 0.73 -19.03
N PRO A 209 -0.13 -0.15 -18.65
CA PRO A 209 0.82 0.15 -17.59
C PRO A 209 1.69 1.37 -17.88
N ARG A 210 2.05 1.63 -19.15
CA ARG A 210 2.86 2.79 -19.53
C ARG A 210 2.10 4.09 -19.29
N ARG A 211 0.86 4.19 -19.78
CA ARG A 211 -0.02 5.35 -19.57
C ARG A 211 -0.30 5.59 -18.09
N LEU A 212 -0.49 4.54 -17.30
CA LEU A 212 -0.67 4.65 -15.85
C LEU A 212 0.61 5.13 -15.16
N ASN A 213 1.77 4.60 -15.55
CA ASN A 213 3.05 4.97 -14.96
C ASN A 213 3.40 6.46 -15.20
N TYR A 214 3.11 6.99 -16.39
CA TYR A 214 3.27 8.42 -16.69
C TYR A 214 2.03 9.26 -16.34
N GLY A 215 0.99 8.64 -15.78
CA GLY A 215 -0.27 9.29 -15.46
C GLY A 215 -0.24 10.05 -14.14
N ALA A 216 -1.25 10.89 -13.94
CA ALA A 216 -1.48 11.59 -12.67
C ALA A 216 -2.13 10.69 -11.59
N ARG A 217 -2.69 9.55 -11.99
CA ARG A 217 -3.22 8.54 -11.08
C ARG A 217 -2.12 7.51 -10.82
N ASP A 218 -1.62 7.48 -9.60
CA ASP A 218 -0.52 6.63 -9.20
C ASP A 218 -0.84 5.97 -7.83
N ILE A 219 -0.06 4.97 -7.39
CA ILE A 219 -0.30 4.25 -6.13
C ILE A 219 0.22 5.02 -4.90
N ALA A 220 0.95 6.12 -5.10
CA ALA A 220 1.74 6.79 -4.08
C ALA A 220 1.31 8.25 -3.83
N ARG A 221 0.10 8.62 -4.25
CA ARG A 221 -0.54 9.91 -3.96
C ARG A 221 -1.50 9.84 -2.78
#